data_AF-A0A9P6MG44-F1
#
_entry.id   AF-A0A9P6MG44-F1
#
_cell.length_a   1.000
_cell.length_b   1.000
_cell.length_c   1.000
_cell.angle_alpha   90.00
_cell.angle_beta   90.00
_cell.angle_gamma   90.00
#
_symmetry.space_group_name_H-M   'P 1'
#
loop_
_entity.id
_entity.type
_entity.pdbx_description
1 polymer ?
#
loop_
_entity_poly.entity_id
_entity_poly.type
_entity_poly.pdbx_seq_one_letter_code
_entity_poly.pdbx_strand_id
1 'polypeptide(L)'
;MVISCRTEYNGVDYKHCFEPADRNSNREAELFQEAIILPFDKDQSQAYVEQYVTLRKPSWGSEDYLQALQQIPNLQDLVKNPFLLKIALEVLPRLLGNDDKYSTTHVTRAKLYDEFVAQWVERSKKRLSEMELSPHDKLAFKELSNTGFHQRGITYLKELVSAIYDNQNGNPVVTYSEYRDRSTWKETFFGERDGSQLLREVIPLTRNGDQYRFIHKSLLEYGLSLAIFGPSERNEETEPTEATPSVSRRGSTSSVFSFECSPSTEETDTADERAQQEAVFKDQLHSVIELSKVDKAARIAAANAITILVRAGVQFIGTDLRNIKIPGADLSFGMFDSAQLEGADLRKVNLRCAWMREANLRGAQMKGVQFGELPLLQEDSMVFFCAYSPDGKTHAAGLQDGKISLYETSNWRRMQRLEGHSDSVRTLSFSTTSDRIASGSDDSTVRLWDVDIGECIHTLQGHSGGVKSVVYLPKGDRIASGSSDNTVRLWDVDTGECVYILRGHNLDVNSVVYSPKENRIASGSNDCTVQLWDVDTGECVHTLQGHSCWVQSLLYSPKGAQIASGSSDCTVRLWDVDTGECVHTLEGHSAGVDIVVYSPKGDRIVSGSFD
;
A
#
# COMPACT_ATOMS: atom_id res chain seq x y z
N MET A 1 -19.58 -2.18 -34.23
CA MET A 1 -18.72 -2.56 -33.09
C MET A 1 -17.32 -2.79 -33.62
N VAL A 2 -16.38 -1.87 -33.36
CA VAL A 2 -14.96 -2.06 -33.69
C VAL A 2 -14.30 -2.60 -32.44
N ILE A 3 -13.87 -3.85 -32.46
CA ILE A 3 -13.11 -4.45 -31.36
C ILE A 3 -11.63 -4.15 -31.63
N SER A 4 -11.02 -3.31 -30.81
CA SER A 4 -9.56 -3.07 -30.83
C SER A 4 -8.93 -3.69 -29.60
N CYS A 5 -8.03 -4.66 -29.78
CA CYS A 5 -7.36 -5.40 -28.70
C CYS A 5 -5.96 -4.86 -28.36
N ARG A 6 -5.58 -3.69 -28.90
CA ARG A 6 -4.24 -3.08 -28.77
C ARG A 6 -4.31 -1.56 -28.72
N THR A 7 -5.05 -1.04 -27.74
CA THR A 7 -5.34 0.39 -27.61
C THR A 7 -4.08 1.24 -27.42
N GLU A 8 -3.04 0.66 -26.83
CA GLU A 8 -1.69 1.23 -26.69
C GLU A 8 -1.02 1.64 -28.02
N TYR A 9 -1.42 1.03 -29.14
CA TYR A 9 -0.87 1.33 -30.48
C TYR A 9 -1.62 2.44 -31.21
N ASN A 10 -2.70 2.94 -30.62
CA ASN A 10 -3.54 3.95 -31.25
C ASN A 10 -3.19 5.39 -30.78
N GLY A 11 -2.25 5.54 -29.83
CA GLY A 11 -1.83 6.85 -29.29
C GLY A 11 -2.70 7.36 -28.13
N VAL A 12 -2.30 8.48 -27.53
CA VAL A 12 -2.89 8.99 -26.26
C VAL A 12 -4.36 9.44 -26.40
N ASP A 13 -4.78 9.84 -27.61
CA ASP A 13 -6.12 10.40 -27.88
C ASP A 13 -6.99 9.54 -28.83
N TYR A 14 -6.69 8.25 -28.96
CA TYR A 14 -7.36 7.41 -29.96
C TYR A 14 -8.88 7.32 -29.79
N LYS A 15 -9.38 7.44 -28.56
CA LYS A 15 -10.82 7.36 -28.25
C LYS A 15 -11.61 8.40 -29.06
N HIS A 16 -11.04 9.59 -29.21
CA HIS A 16 -11.62 10.70 -29.96
C HIS A 16 -11.73 10.42 -31.48
N CYS A 17 -10.92 9.48 -32.01
CA CYS A 17 -11.00 9.03 -33.41
C CYS A 17 -12.19 8.09 -33.68
N PHE A 18 -12.80 7.52 -32.63
CA PHE A 18 -13.93 6.61 -32.72
C PHE A 18 -15.26 7.27 -32.32
N GLU A 19 -15.23 8.55 -31.94
CA GLU A 19 -16.39 9.38 -31.66
C GLU A 19 -16.88 10.06 -32.95
N PRO A 20 -18.16 9.91 -33.34
CA PRO A 20 -18.71 10.62 -34.50
C PRO A 20 -18.77 12.13 -34.25
N ALA A 21 -18.45 12.94 -35.27
CA ALA A 21 -18.24 14.40 -35.17
C ALA A 21 -19.51 15.26 -34.91
N ASP A 22 -20.64 14.65 -34.54
CA ASP A 22 -21.94 15.34 -34.52
C ASP A 22 -22.26 15.97 -33.16
N ARG A 23 -21.78 17.21 -32.96
CA ARG A 23 -21.79 18.00 -31.70
C ARG A 23 -23.16 18.36 -31.10
N ASN A 24 -24.28 17.80 -31.56
CA ASN A 24 -25.61 18.37 -31.30
C ASN A 24 -26.66 17.40 -30.74
N SER A 25 -26.27 16.27 -30.14
CA SER A 25 -27.26 15.46 -29.41
C SER A 25 -26.72 14.96 -28.06
N ASN A 26 -27.47 15.21 -26.98
CA ASN A 26 -27.23 14.73 -25.61
C ASN A 26 -27.33 13.19 -25.47
N ARG A 27 -26.88 12.41 -26.46
CA ARG A 27 -26.82 10.93 -26.46
C ARG A 27 -25.37 10.42 -26.59
N GLU A 28 -24.42 11.15 -26.01
CA GLU A 28 -22.98 10.99 -26.28
C GLU A 28 -22.20 9.98 -25.42
N ALA A 29 -22.83 9.06 -24.66
CA ALA A 29 -22.09 8.18 -23.74
C ALA A 29 -22.08 6.67 -24.07
N GLU A 30 -22.81 6.17 -25.08
CA GLU A 30 -23.07 4.71 -25.20
C GLU A 30 -22.51 4.01 -26.44
N LEU A 31 -21.82 4.69 -27.37
CA LEU A 31 -21.39 4.08 -28.65
C LEU A 31 -19.98 3.46 -28.62
N PHE A 32 -19.12 3.85 -27.69
CA PHE A 32 -17.77 3.29 -27.54
C PHE A 32 -17.76 2.25 -26.41
N GLN A 33 -17.46 1.00 -26.74
CA GLN A 33 -17.28 -0.09 -25.79
C GLN A 33 -15.86 -0.62 -25.91
N GLU A 34 -15.13 -0.60 -24.79
CA GLU A 34 -13.78 -1.13 -24.67
C GLU A 34 -13.84 -2.50 -23.98
N ALA A 35 -13.27 -3.52 -24.63
CA ALA A 35 -13.15 -4.86 -24.08
C ALA A 35 -11.67 -5.13 -23.78
N ILE A 36 -11.35 -5.37 -22.51
CA ILE A 36 -10.00 -5.72 -22.06
C ILE A 36 -9.91 -7.25 -22.02
N ILE A 37 -8.84 -7.80 -22.60
CA ILE A 37 -8.56 -9.23 -22.49
C ILE A 37 -8.14 -9.51 -21.05
N LEU A 38 -8.94 -10.31 -20.34
CA LEU A 38 -8.60 -10.75 -18.98
C LEU A 38 -7.39 -11.70 -19.02
N PRO A 39 -6.57 -11.72 -17.96
CA PRO A 39 -5.49 -12.71 -17.84
C PRO A 39 -6.05 -14.14 -17.93
N PHE A 40 -5.29 -15.05 -18.54
CA PHE A 40 -5.70 -16.44 -18.67
C PHE A 40 -5.87 -17.09 -17.30
N ASP A 41 -6.98 -17.82 -17.15
CA ASP A 41 -7.10 -18.80 -16.09
C ASP A 41 -6.23 -20.04 -16.39
N LYS A 42 -6.15 -20.95 -15.41
CA LYS A 42 -5.29 -22.13 -15.52
C LYS A 42 -5.70 -23.04 -16.69
N ASP A 43 -6.99 -23.22 -16.91
CA ASP A 43 -7.52 -24.12 -17.95
C ASP A 43 -7.30 -23.53 -19.34
N GLN A 44 -7.49 -22.22 -19.50
CA GLN A 44 -7.17 -21.47 -20.73
C GLN A 44 -5.68 -21.53 -21.05
N SER A 45 -4.81 -21.38 -20.04
CA SER A 45 -3.36 -21.50 -20.25
C SER A 45 -2.98 -22.89 -20.73
N GLN A 46 -3.57 -23.95 -20.16
CA GLN A 46 -3.35 -25.33 -20.58
C GLN A 46 -3.85 -25.59 -22.01
N ALA A 47 -5.08 -25.17 -22.33
CA ALA A 47 -5.63 -25.32 -23.67
C ALA A 47 -4.77 -24.60 -24.74
N TYR A 48 -4.21 -23.43 -24.39
CA TYR A 48 -3.29 -22.70 -25.26
C TYR A 48 -1.99 -23.49 -25.51
N VAL A 49 -1.41 -24.09 -24.47
CA VAL A 49 -0.21 -24.93 -24.59
C VAL A 49 -0.45 -26.13 -25.51
N GLU A 50 -1.57 -26.83 -25.33
CA GLU A 50 -1.94 -27.99 -26.16
C GLU A 50 -2.10 -27.60 -27.63
N GLN A 51 -2.76 -26.47 -27.91
CA GLN A 51 -2.87 -25.93 -29.27
C GLN A 51 -1.52 -25.50 -29.84
N TYR A 52 -0.66 -24.87 -29.03
CA TYR A 52 0.66 -24.44 -29.44
C TYR A 52 1.53 -25.63 -29.89
N VAL A 53 1.58 -26.70 -29.10
CA VAL A 53 2.34 -27.91 -29.42
C VAL A 53 1.81 -28.55 -30.71
N THR A 54 0.48 -28.62 -30.86
CA THR A 54 -0.16 -29.17 -32.06
C THR A 54 0.19 -28.39 -33.33
N LEU A 55 0.17 -27.05 -33.25
CA LEU A 55 0.36 -26.17 -34.41
C LEU A 55 1.83 -25.93 -34.77
N ARG A 56 2.71 -25.78 -33.77
CA ARG A 56 4.12 -25.38 -33.96
C ARG A 56 5.09 -26.55 -33.96
N LYS A 57 4.71 -27.70 -33.38
CA LYS A 57 5.57 -28.88 -33.20
C LYS A 57 6.97 -28.51 -32.63
N PRO A 58 7.02 -27.88 -31.44
CA PRO A 58 8.27 -27.51 -30.79
C PRO A 58 9.05 -28.75 -30.31
N SER A 59 10.24 -28.56 -29.74
CA SER A 59 11.08 -29.64 -29.20
C SER A 59 10.48 -30.34 -27.98
N TRP A 60 9.70 -29.62 -27.16
CA TRP A 60 9.01 -30.13 -25.97
C TRP A 60 7.56 -30.54 -26.27
N GLY A 61 7.06 -31.57 -25.59
CA GLY A 61 5.66 -31.97 -25.61
C GLY A 61 4.78 -31.12 -24.69
N SER A 62 3.45 -31.30 -24.78
CA SER A 62 2.51 -30.58 -23.92
C SER A 62 2.74 -30.89 -22.44
N GLU A 63 3.07 -32.14 -22.11
CA GLU A 63 3.34 -32.58 -20.73
C GLU A 63 4.56 -31.86 -20.14
N ASP A 64 5.64 -31.71 -20.91
CA ASP A 64 6.86 -31.02 -20.47
C ASP A 64 6.59 -29.55 -20.13
N TYR A 65 5.83 -28.85 -20.99
CA TYR A 65 5.44 -27.46 -20.72
C TYR A 65 4.54 -27.34 -19.49
N LEU A 66 3.54 -28.21 -19.35
CA LEU A 66 2.63 -28.17 -18.20
C LEU A 66 3.36 -28.51 -16.90
N GLN A 67 4.32 -29.43 -16.94
CA GLN A 67 5.19 -29.74 -15.81
C GLN A 67 6.05 -28.53 -15.43
N ALA A 68 6.67 -27.85 -16.40
CA ALA A 68 7.45 -26.64 -16.14
C ALA A 68 6.59 -25.51 -15.53
N LEU A 69 5.37 -25.28 -16.04
CA LEU A 69 4.44 -24.28 -15.51
C LEU A 69 4.00 -24.57 -14.07
N GLN A 70 3.87 -25.85 -13.70
CA GLN A 70 3.48 -26.25 -12.34
C GLN A 70 4.64 -26.26 -11.35
N GLN A 71 5.85 -26.64 -11.79
CA GLN A 71 7.00 -26.87 -10.91
C GLN A 71 7.87 -25.63 -10.72
N ILE A 72 7.87 -24.67 -11.64
CA ILE A 72 8.64 -23.43 -11.55
C ILE A 72 7.83 -22.41 -10.74
N PRO A 73 8.32 -21.94 -9.58
CA PRO A 73 7.53 -21.20 -8.61
C PRO A 73 6.67 -20.05 -9.18
N ASN A 74 7.20 -18.96 -9.65
CA ASN A 74 6.44 -17.77 -10.06
C ASN A 74 5.90 -17.79 -11.51
N LEU A 75 6.15 -18.86 -12.26
CA LEU A 75 5.93 -18.89 -13.71
C LEU A 75 4.45 -18.90 -14.08
N GLN A 76 3.62 -19.60 -13.31
CA GLN A 76 2.17 -19.65 -13.54
C GLN A 76 1.53 -18.26 -13.49
N ASP A 77 2.01 -17.37 -12.62
CA ASP A 77 1.50 -16.00 -12.52
C ASP A 77 1.96 -15.14 -13.71
N LEU A 78 3.20 -15.29 -14.16
CA LEU A 78 3.73 -14.58 -15.34
C LEU A 78 2.98 -14.94 -16.62
N VAL A 79 2.65 -16.22 -16.81
CA VAL A 79 1.98 -16.69 -18.03
C VAL A 79 0.46 -16.46 -18.05
N LYS A 80 -0.11 -15.86 -17.00
CA LYS A 80 -1.48 -15.32 -17.07
C LYS A 80 -1.59 -14.25 -18.15
N ASN A 81 -0.50 -13.55 -18.47
CA ASN A 81 -0.45 -12.66 -19.63
C ASN A 81 -0.24 -13.48 -20.92
N PRO A 82 -1.17 -13.43 -21.90
CA PRO A 82 -1.10 -14.28 -23.10
C PRO A 82 0.16 -14.06 -23.96
N PHE A 83 0.71 -12.84 -23.98
CA PHE A 83 1.92 -12.55 -24.72
C PHE A 83 3.16 -13.16 -24.03
N LEU A 84 3.23 -13.06 -22.69
CA LEU A 84 4.29 -13.70 -21.91
C LEU A 84 4.21 -15.23 -21.98
N LEU A 85 3.00 -15.81 -21.96
CA LEU A 85 2.82 -17.25 -22.20
C LEU A 85 3.43 -17.67 -23.53
N LYS A 86 3.12 -16.95 -24.61
CA LYS A 86 3.68 -17.24 -25.93
C LYS A 86 5.21 -17.16 -25.94
N ILE A 87 5.80 -16.14 -25.32
CA ILE A 87 7.26 -16.00 -25.22
C ILE A 87 7.85 -17.14 -24.39
N ALA A 88 7.25 -17.45 -23.25
CA ALA A 88 7.69 -18.53 -22.39
C ALA A 88 7.73 -19.85 -23.15
N LEU A 89 6.68 -20.21 -23.89
CA LEU A 89 6.67 -21.46 -24.68
C LEU A 89 7.76 -21.50 -25.76
N GLU A 90 8.16 -20.35 -26.32
CA GLU A 90 9.24 -20.28 -27.31
C GLU A 90 10.64 -20.41 -26.68
N VAL A 91 10.78 -19.91 -25.46
CA VAL A 91 12.08 -19.71 -24.79
C VAL A 91 12.43 -20.82 -23.79
N LEU A 92 11.45 -21.35 -23.07
CA LEU A 92 11.63 -22.30 -21.97
C LEU A 92 12.51 -23.51 -22.34
N PRO A 93 12.36 -24.16 -23.51
CA PRO A 93 13.19 -25.33 -23.85
C PRO A 93 14.69 -25.02 -23.90
N ARG A 94 15.05 -23.80 -24.29
CA ARG A 94 16.46 -23.37 -24.34
C ARG A 94 16.96 -22.87 -22.99
N LEU A 95 16.09 -22.20 -22.23
CA LEU A 95 16.41 -21.63 -20.92
C LEU A 95 16.65 -22.72 -19.86
N LEU A 96 15.89 -23.81 -19.92
CA LEU A 96 15.94 -24.92 -18.95
C LEU A 96 16.78 -26.12 -19.45
N GLY A 97 16.99 -26.22 -20.77
CA GLY A 97 17.70 -27.37 -21.36
C GLY A 97 16.95 -28.69 -21.11
N ASN A 98 17.72 -29.78 -20.93
CA ASN A 98 17.18 -31.10 -20.56
C ASN A 98 17.29 -31.40 -19.06
N ASP A 99 17.57 -30.39 -18.22
CA ASP A 99 17.84 -30.61 -16.79
C ASP A 99 16.55 -30.58 -15.95
N ASP A 100 16.31 -31.65 -15.18
CA ASP A 100 15.12 -31.85 -14.33
C ASP A 100 15.04 -30.95 -13.06
N LYS A 101 15.74 -29.82 -13.04
CA LYS A 101 15.80 -28.92 -11.86
C LYS A 101 14.78 -27.79 -11.92
N TYR A 102 13.51 -28.16 -12.05
CA TYR A 102 12.40 -27.21 -12.13
C TYR A 102 12.16 -26.45 -10.81
N SER A 103 12.30 -27.11 -9.66
CA SER A 103 11.93 -26.55 -8.34
C SER A 103 12.89 -25.48 -7.81
N THR A 104 14.13 -25.43 -8.29
CA THR A 104 15.14 -24.45 -7.84
C THR A 104 15.32 -23.28 -8.81
N THR A 105 14.67 -23.34 -9.97
CA THR A 105 14.87 -22.35 -11.02
C THR A 105 13.82 -21.25 -10.90
N HIS A 106 14.24 -20.01 -10.64
CA HIS A 106 13.35 -18.84 -10.68
C HIS A 106 13.42 -18.21 -12.07
N VAL A 107 12.26 -18.03 -12.72
CA VAL A 107 12.17 -17.45 -14.07
C VAL A 107 11.52 -16.08 -13.98
N THR A 108 12.27 -15.03 -14.26
CA THR A 108 11.80 -13.63 -14.28
C THR A 108 11.37 -13.20 -15.68
N ARG A 109 10.51 -12.18 -15.78
CA ARG A 109 10.09 -11.57 -17.04
C ARG A 109 11.29 -11.05 -17.85
N ALA A 110 12.27 -10.42 -17.20
CA ALA A 110 13.51 -9.94 -17.82
C ALA A 110 14.26 -11.08 -18.54
N LYS A 111 14.52 -12.19 -17.84
CA LYS A 111 15.19 -13.38 -18.39
C LYS A 111 14.46 -14.00 -19.59
N LEU A 112 13.12 -14.00 -19.58
CA LEU A 112 12.33 -14.44 -20.74
C LEU A 112 12.54 -13.53 -21.96
N TYR A 113 12.58 -12.20 -21.76
CA TYR A 113 12.85 -11.27 -22.83
C TYR A 113 14.31 -11.30 -23.31
N ASP A 114 15.28 -11.44 -22.40
CA ASP A 114 16.70 -11.56 -22.75
C ASP A 114 16.91 -12.71 -23.74
N GLU A 115 16.38 -13.89 -23.40
CA GLU A 115 16.51 -15.08 -24.24
C GLU A 115 15.65 -14.99 -25.52
N PHE A 116 14.45 -14.39 -25.45
CA PHE A 116 13.63 -14.14 -26.64
C PHE A 116 14.32 -13.23 -27.65
N VAL A 117 14.90 -12.12 -27.19
CA VAL A 117 15.62 -11.17 -28.04
C VAL A 117 16.90 -11.81 -28.58
N ALA A 118 17.65 -12.56 -27.78
CA ALA A 118 18.80 -13.32 -28.26
C ALA A 118 18.42 -14.29 -29.41
N GLN A 119 17.35 -15.07 -29.23
CA GLN A 119 16.83 -15.96 -30.28
C GLN A 119 16.34 -15.19 -31.51
N TRP A 120 15.74 -14.02 -31.33
CA TRP A 120 15.30 -13.16 -32.43
C TRP A 120 16.50 -12.69 -33.27
N VAL A 121 17.55 -12.21 -32.60
CA VAL A 121 18.80 -11.77 -33.23
C VAL A 121 19.45 -12.90 -34.02
N GLU A 122 19.54 -14.11 -33.44
CA GLU A 122 20.11 -15.28 -34.11
C GLU A 122 19.33 -15.70 -35.36
N ARG A 123 17.99 -15.77 -35.26
CA ARG A 123 17.12 -16.06 -36.42
C ARG A 123 17.27 -15.01 -37.51
N SER A 124 17.38 -13.75 -37.13
CA SER A 124 17.56 -12.64 -38.06
C SER A 124 18.92 -12.70 -38.75
N LYS A 125 19.99 -13.05 -38.02
CA LYS A 125 21.31 -13.32 -38.60
C LYS A 125 21.27 -14.44 -39.64
N LYS A 126 20.59 -15.55 -39.32
CA LYS A 126 20.43 -16.68 -40.25
C LYS A 126 19.63 -16.29 -41.49
N ARG A 127 18.50 -15.61 -41.32
CA ARG A 127 17.66 -15.11 -42.43
C ARG A 127 18.43 -14.17 -43.37
N LEU A 128 19.22 -13.25 -42.81
CA LEU A 128 20.06 -12.33 -43.59
C LEU A 128 21.18 -13.06 -44.35
N SER A 129 21.71 -14.17 -43.81
CA SER A 129 22.70 -14.99 -44.51
C SER A 129 22.13 -15.78 -45.69
N GLU A 130 20.83 -16.07 -45.67
CA GLU A 130 20.11 -16.82 -46.71
C GLU A 130 19.48 -15.91 -47.78
N MET A 131 19.35 -14.61 -47.52
CA MET A 131 18.79 -13.63 -48.46
C MET A 131 19.80 -13.18 -49.54
N GLU A 132 19.29 -12.89 -50.74
CA GLU A 132 20.07 -12.21 -51.79
C GLU A 132 20.25 -10.73 -51.47
N LEU A 133 21.25 -10.43 -50.64
CA LEU A 133 21.63 -9.06 -50.30
C LEU A 133 22.37 -8.37 -51.46
N SER A 134 22.25 -7.04 -51.54
CA SER A 134 23.03 -6.23 -52.46
C SER A 134 24.54 -6.38 -52.19
N PRO A 135 25.44 -6.14 -53.16
CA PRO A 135 26.88 -6.20 -52.93
C PRO A 135 27.35 -5.31 -51.77
N HIS A 136 26.69 -4.17 -51.58
CA HIS A 136 26.96 -3.24 -50.50
C HIS A 136 26.51 -3.80 -49.14
N ASP A 137 25.29 -4.32 -49.05
CA ASP A 137 24.73 -4.91 -47.82
C ASP A 137 25.48 -6.18 -47.40
N LYS A 138 26.04 -6.94 -48.35
CA LYS A 138 26.90 -8.10 -48.06
C LYS A 138 28.18 -7.70 -47.32
N LEU A 139 28.78 -6.56 -47.67
CA LEU A 139 29.97 -6.04 -46.99
C LEU A 139 29.61 -5.56 -45.58
N ALA A 140 28.55 -4.77 -45.45
CA ALA A 140 28.05 -4.30 -44.15
C ALA A 140 27.65 -5.45 -43.22
N PHE A 141 26.97 -6.49 -43.75
CA PHE A 141 26.61 -7.68 -42.98
C PHE A 141 27.83 -8.48 -42.51
N LYS A 142 28.87 -8.58 -43.35
CA LYS A 142 30.13 -9.25 -42.99
C LYS A 142 30.87 -8.48 -41.89
N GLU A 143 30.90 -7.15 -41.97
CA GLU A 143 31.49 -6.29 -40.95
C GLU A 143 30.74 -6.37 -39.61
N LEU A 144 29.41 -6.29 -39.63
CA LEU A 144 28.55 -6.47 -38.44
C LEU A 144 28.72 -7.88 -37.83
N SER A 145 28.88 -8.90 -38.67
CA SER A 145 29.11 -10.27 -38.20
C SER A 145 30.45 -10.45 -37.50
N ASN A 146 31.50 -9.77 -37.97
CA ASN A 146 32.85 -9.84 -37.40
C ASN A 146 33.00 -9.01 -36.11
N THR A 147 32.25 -7.92 -35.99
CA THR A 147 32.36 -6.97 -34.85
C THR A 147 31.38 -7.26 -33.71
N GLY A 148 30.59 -8.33 -33.80
CA GLY A 148 29.64 -8.73 -32.76
C GLY A 148 28.19 -8.33 -33.07
N PHE A 149 27.56 -9.10 -33.97
CA PHE A 149 26.20 -8.87 -34.45
C PHE A 149 25.14 -8.72 -33.33
N HIS A 150 25.26 -9.53 -32.27
CA HIS A 150 24.35 -9.47 -31.14
C HIS A 150 24.51 -8.17 -30.34
N GLN A 151 25.74 -7.81 -30.00
CA GLN A 151 26.02 -6.60 -29.22
C GLN A 151 25.59 -5.33 -29.95
N ARG A 152 25.85 -5.27 -31.27
CA ARG A 152 25.39 -4.16 -32.12
C ARG A 152 23.86 -4.09 -32.20
N GLY A 153 23.17 -5.23 -32.28
CA GLY A 153 21.71 -5.30 -32.24
C GLY A 153 21.13 -4.77 -30.92
N ILE A 154 21.70 -5.18 -29.79
CA ILE A 154 21.28 -4.69 -28.46
C ILE A 154 21.58 -3.20 -28.30
N THR A 155 22.73 -2.72 -28.77
CA THR A 155 23.09 -1.29 -28.73
C THR A 155 22.09 -0.47 -29.55
N TYR A 156 21.80 -0.92 -30.76
CA TYR A 156 20.81 -0.29 -31.63
C TYR A 156 19.40 -0.28 -31.00
N LEU A 157 19.00 -1.36 -30.29
CA LEU A 157 17.76 -1.38 -29.52
C LEU A 157 17.75 -0.32 -28.42
N LYS A 158 18.81 -0.24 -27.60
CA LYS A 158 18.91 0.75 -26.53
C LYS A 158 18.77 2.18 -27.07
N GLU A 159 19.54 2.51 -28.10
CA GLU A 159 19.53 3.84 -28.72
C GLU A 159 18.17 4.18 -29.35
N LEU A 160 17.54 3.23 -30.05
CA LEU A 160 16.21 3.44 -30.64
C LEU A 160 15.15 3.69 -29.57
N VAL A 161 15.14 2.90 -28.50
CA VAL A 161 14.15 3.07 -27.43
C VAL A 161 14.35 4.39 -26.70
N SER A 162 15.59 4.76 -26.37
CA SER A 162 15.88 6.08 -25.80
C SER A 162 15.35 7.20 -26.69
N ALA A 163 15.60 7.14 -28.01
CA ALA A 163 15.09 8.15 -28.94
C ALA A 163 13.55 8.19 -29.01
N ILE A 164 12.87 7.04 -28.91
CA ILE A 164 11.40 6.98 -28.87
C ILE A 164 10.85 7.63 -27.59
N TYR A 165 11.45 7.37 -26.43
CA TYR A 165 11.01 7.99 -25.18
C TYR A 165 11.29 9.50 -25.18
N ASP A 166 12.48 9.93 -25.62
CA ASP A 166 12.87 11.34 -25.66
C ASP A 166 12.01 12.18 -26.63
N ASN A 167 11.59 11.60 -27.76
CA ASN A 167 10.93 12.36 -28.84
C ASN A 167 9.44 12.05 -29.02
N GLN A 168 8.95 10.91 -28.50
CA GLN A 168 7.57 10.44 -28.70
C GLN A 168 6.91 9.92 -27.42
N ASN A 169 7.52 10.17 -26.26
CA ASN A 169 6.96 9.84 -24.95
C ASN A 169 6.58 8.35 -24.80
N GLY A 170 7.38 7.45 -25.40
CA GLY A 170 7.18 6.00 -25.28
C GLY A 170 6.13 5.40 -26.21
N ASN A 171 5.66 6.13 -27.23
CA ASN A 171 4.74 5.56 -28.23
C ASN A 171 5.44 4.42 -29.02
N PRO A 172 4.94 3.18 -29.01
CA PRO A 172 5.59 2.05 -29.69
C PRO A 172 5.49 2.08 -31.22
N VAL A 173 4.82 3.09 -31.79
CA VAL A 173 4.61 3.26 -33.24
C VAL A 173 5.40 4.46 -33.77
N VAL A 174 6.39 4.18 -34.62
CA VAL A 174 7.18 5.20 -35.32
C VAL A 174 6.74 5.28 -36.78
N THR A 175 6.15 6.41 -37.18
CA THR A 175 5.89 6.71 -38.60
C THR A 175 7.11 7.38 -39.22
N TYR A 176 7.63 6.82 -40.31
CA TYR A 176 8.80 7.32 -41.04
C TYR A 176 8.52 7.46 -42.54
N SER A 177 8.83 8.62 -43.09
CA SER A 177 8.85 8.90 -44.52
C SER A 177 10.14 9.61 -44.90
N GLU A 178 10.86 9.09 -45.89
CA GLU A 178 12.16 9.62 -46.32
C GLU A 178 12.13 11.12 -46.67
N TYR A 179 11.03 11.58 -47.27
CA TYR A 179 10.87 12.99 -47.63
C TYR A 179 10.60 13.89 -46.42
N ARG A 180 9.80 13.42 -45.44
CA ARG A 180 9.35 14.24 -44.30
C ARG A 180 10.32 14.22 -43.12
N ASP A 181 10.97 13.09 -42.91
CA ASP A 181 11.78 12.84 -41.71
C ASP A 181 13.29 12.97 -41.98
N ARG A 182 13.66 13.57 -43.11
CA ARG A 182 15.06 13.89 -43.43
C ARG A 182 15.65 14.83 -42.37
N SER A 183 16.84 14.49 -41.87
CA SER A 183 17.56 15.17 -40.81
C SER A 183 16.85 15.17 -39.43
N THR A 184 15.89 14.28 -39.24
CA THR A 184 15.31 14.00 -37.91
C THR A 184 16.01 12.82 -37.25
N TRP A 185 15.78 12.62 -35.95
CA TRP A 185 16.29 11.43 -35.24
C TRP A 185 15.87 10.12 -35.92
N LYS A 186 14.69 10.09 -36.56
CA LYS A 186 14.16 8.92 -37.26
C LYS A 186 15.00 8.52 -38.47
N GLU A 187 15.64 9.45 -39.17
CA GLU A 187 16.53 9.11 -40.30
C GLU A 187 17.69 8.23 -39.83
N THR A 188 18.18 8.44 -38.61
CA THR A 188 19.29 7.66 -38.03
C THR A 188 18.95 6.18 -37.90
N PHE A 189 17.69 5.85 -37.61
CA PHE A 189 17.23 4.48 -37.37
C PHE A 189 16.50 3.88 -38.59
N PHE A 190 15.72 4.69 -39.29
CA PHE A 190 14.83 4.24 -40.36
C PHE A 190 15.25 4.72 -41.76
N GLY A 191 16.35 5.48 -41.86
CA GLY A 191 16.90 5.93 -43.13
C GLY A 191 17.54 4.82 -43.96
N GLU A 192 17.93 5.19 -45.18
CA GLU A 192 18.61 4.28 -46.11
C GLU A 192 20.12 4.22 -45.91
N ARG A 193 20.66 4.84 -44.86
CA ARG A 193 22.11 4.78 -44.58
C ARG A 193 22.55 3.34 -44.31
N ASP A 194 23.75 3.05 -44.79
CA ASP A 194 24.40 1.75 -44.75
C ASP A 194 24.40 1.15 -43.33
N GLY A 195 23.94 -0.09 -43.20
CA GLY A 195 23.89 -0.83 -41.93
C GLY A 195 22.62 -0.63 -41.09
N SER A 196 21.95 0.53 -41.16
CA SER A 196 20.69 0.77 -40.39
C SER A 196 19.58 -0.14 -40.89
N GLN A 197 19.53 -0.41 -42.20
CA GLN A 197 18.57 -1.35 -42.77
C GLN A 197 18.73 -2.77 -42.21
N LEU A 198 19.97 -3.23 -42.06
CA LEU A 198 20.28 -4.55 -41.52
C LEU A 198 19.97 -4.62 -40.02
N LEU A 199 20.30 -3.57 -39.26
CA LEU A 199 20.03 -3.52 -37.81
C LEU A 199 18.53 -3.42 -37.47
N ARG A 200 17.70 -2.84 -38.35
CA ARG A 200 16.24 -2.88 -38.20
C ARG A 200 15.67 -4.30 -38.18
N GLU A 201 16.24 -5.19 -38.99
CA GLU A 201 15.81 -6.59 -39.04
C GLU A 201 16.22 -7.37 -37.78
N VAL A 202 17.14 -6.84 -36.97
CA VAL A 202 17.66 -7.47 -35.75
C VAL A 202 16.77 -7.21 -34.53
N ILE A 203 15.93 -6.18 -34.57
CA ILE A 203 14.98 -5.87 -33.49
C ILE A 203 13.61 -6.51 -33.80
N PRO A 204 12.83 -6.93 -32.77
CA PRO A 204 11.43 -7.34 -32.92
C PRO A 204 10.48 -6.20 -33.31
N LEU A 205 10.72 -5.62 -34.49
CA LEU A 205 9.88 -4.63 -35.15
C LEU A 205 9.11 -5.27 -36.30
N THR A 206 7.92 -4.73 -36.56
CA THR A 206 7.09 -5.03 -37.72
C THR A 206 6.87 -3.76 -38.52
N ARG A 207 6.90 -3.86 -39.85
CA ARG A 207 6.65 -2.75 -40.75
C ARG A 207 5.29 -2.91 -41.43
N ASN A 208 4.45 -1.90 -41.36
CA ASN A 208 3.21 -1.80 -42.11
C ASN A 208 3.16 -0.45 -42.86
N GLY A 209 3.50 -0.48 -44.14
CA GLY A 209 3.72 0.74 -44.94
C GLY A 209 4.85 1.60 -44.36
N ASP A 210 4.50 2.82 -43.95
CA ASP A 210 5.40 3.83 -43.38
C ASP A 210 5.51 3.74 -41.85
N GLN A 211 4.82 2.78 -41.22
CA GLN A 211 4.81 2.61 -39.77
C GLN A 211 5.67 1.42 -39.33
N TYR A 212 6.55 1.69 -38.39
CA TYR A 212 7.36 0.71 -37.67
C TYR A 212 6.79 0.53 -36.27
N ARG A 213 6.50 -0.71 -35.89
CA ARG A 213 5.81 -1.04 -34.64
C ARG A 213 6.55 -2.16 -33.92
N PHE A 214 6.80 -2.01 -32.62
CA PHE A 214 7.21 -3.15 -31.80
C PHE A 214 6.13 -4.23 -31.82
N ILE A 215 6.54 -5.51 -31.84
CA ILE A 215 5.60 -6.64 -31.85
C ILE A 215 4.63 -6.60 -30.65
N HIS A 216 5.16 -6.10 -29.52
CA HIS A 216 4.43 -5.84 -28.28
C HIS A 216 5.08 -4.67 -27.52
N LYS A 217 4.29 -3.82 -26.83
CA LYS A 217 4.79 -2.65 -26.07
C LYS A 217 5.81 -3.05 -25.01
N SER A 218 5.60 -4.17 -24.34
CA SER A 218 6.55 -4.68 -23.34
C SER A 218 7.98 -4.92 -23.85
N LEU A 219 8.19 -5.08 -25.16
CA LEU A 219 9.54 -5.18 -25.74
C LEU A 219 10.22 -3.82 -25.86
N LEU A 220 9.44 -2.75 -26.04
CA LEU A 220 9.91 -1.37 -25.92
C LEU A 220 10.33 -1.10 -24.47
N GLU A 221 9.49 -1.48 -23.50
CA GLU A 221 9.77 -1.33 -22.06
C GLU A 221 11.01 -2.13 -21.62
N TYR A 222 11.14 -3.37 -22.11
CA TYR A 222 12.36 -4.17 -21.93
C TYR A 222 13.59 -3.46 -22.52
N GLY A 223 13.50 -2.91 -23.73
CA GLY A 223 14.59 -2.16 -24.35
C GLY A 223 14.96 -0.90 -23.56
N LEU A 224 13.98 -0.25 -22.94
CA LEU A 224 14.21 0.88 -22.04
C LEU A 224 14.96 0.41 -20.79
N SER A 225 14.54 -0.71 -20.17
CA SER A 225 15.24 -1.28 -19.02
C SER A 225 16.72 -1.55 -19.33
N LEU A 226 17.02 -2.04 -20.54
CA LEU A 226 18.39 -2.24 -21.02
C LEU A 226 19.16 -0.93 -21.23
N ALA A 227 18.51 0.10 -21.75
CA ALA A 227 19.13 1.39 -22.06
C ALA A 227 19.51 2.14 -20.78
N ILE A 228 18.64 2.09 -19.77
CA ILE A 228 18.85 2.78 -18.51
C ILE A 228 19.81 1.99 -17.61
N PHE A 229 19.73 0.66 -17.63
CA PHE A 229 20.28 -0.19 -16.55
C PHE A 229 21.20 -1.32 -17.02
N GLY A 230 21.48 -1.46 -18.32
CA GLY A 230 22.44 -2.46 -18.79
C GLY A 230 23.89 -2.09 -18.43
N PRO A 231 24.81 -3.08 -18.34
CA PRO A 231 26.21 -2.83 -18.02
C PRO A 231 26.78 -1.77 -18.97
N SER A 232 27.27 -0.67 -18.39
CA SER A 232 27.96 0.38 -19.16
C SER A 232 29.27 -0.18 -19.69
N GLU A 233 29.44 -0.20 -21.00
CA GLU A 233 30.73 -0.45 -21.63
C GLU A 233 31.67 0.70 -21.22
N ARG A 234 32.42 0.52 -20.12
CA ARG A 234 33.69 1.24 -19.98
C ARG A 234 34.62 0.62 -21.00
N ASN A 235 34.75 1.28 -22.15
CA ASN A 235 35.82 1.00 -23.09
C ASN A 235 37.15 1.06 -22.34
N GLU A 236 37.83 -0.07 -22.24
CA GLU A 236 39.23 -0.14 -21.88
C GLU A 236 40.03 0.61 -22.95
N GLU A 237 40.81 1.58 -22.47
CA GLU A 237 42.02 2.17 -23.07
C GLU A 237 41.97 2.54 -24.57
N THR A 238 41.85 3.85 -24.83
CA THR A 238 42.59 4.47 -25.94
C THR A 238 42.84 5.94 -25.63
N GLU A 239 44.12 6.32 -25.59
CA GLU A 239 44.61 7.68 -25.37
C GLU A 239 44.12 8.68 -26.43
N PRO A 240 44.07 10.00 -26.12
CA PRO A 240 43.48 11.00 -27.00
C PRO A 240 44.51 11.54 -28.01
N THR A 241 44.16 11.52 -29.30
CA THR A 241 44.85 12.32 -30.33
C THR A 241 43.91 13.37 -30.94
N GLU A 242 44.38 14.60 -30.92
CA GLU A 242 43.73 15.84 -31.38
C GLU A 242 43.47 15.88 -32.90
N ALA A 243 42.28 16.37 -33.31
CA ALA A 243 42.09 17.57 -34.18
C ALA A 243 40.65 17.67 -34.76
N THR A 244 39.90 18.64 -34.21
CA THR A 244 38.84 19.56 -34.70
C THR A 244 38.38 19.59 -36.20
N PRO A 245 37.30 20.33 -36.56
CA PRO A 245 36.01 20.60 -35.88
C PRO A 245 34.78 20.56 -36.83
N SER A 246 33.57 20.24 -36.34
CA SER A 246 32.34 20.81 -36.95
C SER A 246 31.14 20.82 -36.01
N VAL A 247 30.71 22.05 -35.71
CA VAL A 247 29.40 22.49 -35.22
C VAL A 247 28.99 22.01 -33.82
N SER A 248 29.40 22.82 -32.83
CA SER A 248 28.78 22.90 -31.52
C SER A 248 27.29 23.25 -31.62
N ARG A 249 26.41 22.32 -31.27
CA ARG A 249 25.16 22.64 -30.60
C ARG A 249 25.26 22.10 -29.18
N ARG A 250 25.09 23.01 -28.22
CA ARG A 250 25.11 22.82 -26.76
C ARG A 250 24.50 21.47 -26.34
N GLY A 251 25.33 20.46 -26.17
CA GLY A 251 25.03 19.29 -25.36
C GLY A 251 25.37 19.64 -23.92
N SER A 252 24.37 20.01 -23.14
CA SER A 252 24.50 20.03 -21.69
C SER A 252 24.71 18.58 -21.24
N THR A 253 25.76 18.35 -20.46
CA THR A 253 26.07 17.12 -19.71
C THR A 253 25.02 16.80 -18.63
N SER A 254 23.76 17.16 -18.86
CA SER A 254 22.61 17.04 -17.94
C SER A 254 21.62 15.95 -18.35
N SER A 255 21.97 15.03 -19.24
CA SER A 255 21.07 13.95 -19.67
C SER A 255 21.13 12.70 -18.78
N VAL A 256 21.61 12.83 -17.52
CA VAL A 256 21.48 11.74 -16.54
C VAL A 256 20.03 11.69 -16.06
N PHE A 257 19.21 11.01 -16.86
CA PHE A 257 17.89 10.44 -16.56
C PHE A 257 16.90 11.36 -15.85
N SER A 258 16.34 12.33 -16.58
CA SER A 258 15.12 13.02 -16.17
C SER A 258 13.90 12.20 -16.58
N PHE A 259 13.38 11.39 -15.67
CA PHE A 259 12.02 10.88 -15.79
C PHE A 259 11.04 12.01 -15.48
N GLU A 260 10.38 12.59 -16.48
CA GLU A 260 9.22 13.47 -16.25
C GLU A 260 7.88 12.72 -16.34
N CYS A 261 7.89 11.45 -16.75
CA CYS A 261 6.71 10.59 -16.77
C CYS A 261 6.64 9.72 -15.51
N SER A 262 5.51 9.77 -14.82
CA SER A 262 5.12 8.75 -13.84
C SER A 262 5.04 7.40 -14.56
N PRO A 263 5.93 6.44 -14.27
CA PRO A 263 5.92 5.16 -14.95
C PRO A 263 4.60 4.44 -14.66
N SER A 264 4.03 3.85 -15.69
CA SER A 264 2.93 2.90 -15.52
C SER A 264 3.40 1.69 -14.72
N THR A 265 2.51 1.01 -14.00
CA THR A 265 2.83 -0.14 -13.14
C THR A 265 3.60 -1.27 -13.86
N GLU A 266 3.46 -1.39 -15.19
CA GLU A 266 4.19 -2.41 -15.96
C GLU A 266 5.66 -2.03 -16.27
N GLU A 267 5.97 -0.73 -16.34
CA GLU A 267 7.32 -0.23 -16.66
C GLU A 267 8.30 -0.46 -15.50
N THR A 268 7.81 -0.55 -14.26
CA THR A 268 8.63 -0.80 -13.06
C THR A 268 8.98 -2.26 -12.86
N ASP A 269 8.12 -3.20 -13.25
CA ASP A 269 8.28 -4.63 -12.89
C ASP A 269 9.54 -5.26 -13.50
N THR A 270 9.91 -4.88 -14.74
CA THR A 270 11.15 -5.40 -15.38
C THR A 270 12.42 -4.77 -14.80
N ALA A 271 12.33 -3.54 -14.31
CA ALA A 271 13.45 -2.86 -13.65
C ALA A 271 13.68 -3.44 -12.24
N ASP A 272 12.62 -3.74 -11.51
CA ASP A 272 12.66 -4.36 -10.18
C ASP A 272 13.37 -5.73 -10.23
N GLU A 273 13.03 -6.57 -11.22
CA GLU A 273 13.68 -7.87 -11.44
C GLU A 273 15.17 -7.74 -11.78
N ARG A 274 15.57 -6.74 -12.59
CA ARG A 274 16.99 -6.48 -12.89
C ARG A 274 17.76 -6.02 -11.66
N ALA A 275 17.14 -5.19 -10.80
CA ALA A 275 17.77 -4.74 -9.56
C ALA A 275 18.05 -5.90 -8.59
N GLN A 276 17.29 -7.01 -8.66
CA GLN A 276 17.58 -8.23 -7.91
C GLN A 276 18.76 -9.02 -8.49
N GLN A 277 18.98 -8.99 -9.80
CA GLN A 277 19.96 -9.82 -10.50
C GLN A 277 21.33 -9.15 -10.64
N GLU A 278 21.38 -7.83 -10.82
CA GLU A 278 22.59 -7.09 -11.13
C GLU A 278 23.04 -6.20 -9.95
N ALA A 279 24.11 -6.61 -9.25
CA ALA A 279 24.65 -5.86 -8.11
C ALA A 279 25.12 -4.43 -8.48
N VAL A 280 25.77 -4.28 -9.64
CA VAL A 280 26.24 -2.98 -10.16
C VAL A 280 25.07 -2.02 -10.35
N PHE A 281 23.94 -2.52 -10.84
CA PHE A 281 22.75 -1.72 -11.06
C PHE A 281 22.13 -1.25 -9.73
N LYS A 282 22.08 -2.13 -8.72
CA LYS A 282 21.66 -1.77 -7.36
C LYS A 282 22.52 -0.64 -6.78
N ASP A 283 23.84 -0.69 -6.95
CA ASP A 283 24.77 0.35 -6.49
C ASP A 283 24.56 1.70 -7.21
N GLN A 284 24.22 1.67 -8.51
CA GLN A 284 23.86 2.86 -9.27
C GLN A 284 22.58 3.51 -8.72
N LEU A 285 21.54 2.73 -8.44
CA LEU A 285 20.30 3.24 -7.84
C LEU A 285 20.54 3.88 -6.46
N HIS A 286 21.34 3.23 -5.61
CA HIS A 286 21.75 3.82 -4.33
C HIS A 286 22.51 5.15 -4.53
N SER A 287 23.39 5.22 -5.53
CA SER A 287 24.14 6.44 -5.84
C SER A 287 23.23 7.60 -6.27
N VAL A 288 22.15 7.31 -7.02
CA VAL A 288 21.15 8.31 -7.41
C VAL A 288 20.36 8.83 -6.20
N ILE A 289 20.02 7.95 -5.25
CA ILE A 289 19.36 8.35 -3.99
C ILE A 289 20.27 9.27 -3.18
N GLU A 290 21.55 8.92 -3.05
CA GLU A 290 22.55 9.75 -2.37
C GLU A 290 22.75 11.11 -3.05
N LEU A 291 22.76 11.14 -4.39
CA LEU A 291 22.88 12.38 -5.15
C LEU A 291 21.74 13.37 -4.83
N SER A 292 20.53 12.88 -4.52
CA SER A 292 19.37 13.72 -4.17
C SER A 292 19.58 14.56 -2.91
N LYS A 293 20.49 14.15 -2.02
CA LYS A 293 20.84 14.91 -0.81
C LYS A 293 21.42 16.28 -1.22
N VAL A 294 22.27 16.30 -2.23
CA VAL A 294 22.97 17.50 -2.72
C VAL A 294 22.21 18.17 -3.86
N ASP A 295 21.87 17.43 -4.91
CA ASP A 295 21.25 17.96 -6.12
C ASP A 295 19.73 17.90 -6.07
N LYS A 296 19.07 19.04 -6.31
CA LYS A 296 17.60 19.12 -6.39
C LYS A 296 17.06 18.57 -7.71
N ALA A 297 17.85 18.55 -8.79
CA ALA A 297 17.43 18.00 -10.08
C ALA A 297 17.26 16.48 -10.02
N ALA A 298 18.06 15.81 -9.19
CA ALA A 298 18.02 14.36 -8.99
C ALA A 298 16.77 13.85 -8.24
N ARG A 299 15.88 14.73 -7.77
CA ARG A 299 14.74 14.34 -6.91
C ARG A 299 13.80 13.31 -7.54
N ILE A 300 13.55 13.41 -8.84
CA ILE A 300 12.61 12.49 -9.52
C ILE A 300 13.31 11.15 -9.81
N ALA A 301 14.55 11.21 -10.29
CA ALA A 301 15.38 10.03 -10.48
C ALA A 301 15.55 9.24 -9.16
N ALA A 302 15.76 9.94 -8.05
CA ALA A 302 15.87 9.35 -6.72
C ALA A 302 14.55 8.75 -6.22
N ALA A 303 13.42 9.42 -6.46
CA ALA A 303 12.09 8.88 -6.13
C ALA A 303 11.81 7.57 -6.88
N ASN A 304 12.14 7.51 -8.17
CA ASN A 304 12.02 6.30 -8.97
C ASN A 304 13.01 5.22 -8.51
N ALA A 305 14.27 5.59 -8.25
CA ALA A 305 15.30 4.65 -7.82
C ALA A 305 14.95 3.96 -6.49
N ILE A 306 14.48 4.71 -5.49
CA ILE A 306 14.08 4.12 -4.22
C ILE A 306 12.82 3.26 -4.35
N THR A 307 11.87 3.65 -5.21
CA THR A 307 10.66 2.87 -5.51
C THR A 307 11.04 1.51 -6.10
N ILE A 308 11.95 1.49 -7.08
CA ILE A 308 12.45 0.27 -7.70
C ILE A 308 13.16 -0.63 -6.67
N LEU A 309 14.03 -0.05 -5.83
CA LEU A 309 14.73 -0.80 -4.79
C LEU A 309 13.76 -1.42 -3.78
N VAL A 310 12.73 -0.68 -3.34
CA VAL A 310 11.71 -1.20 -2.42
C VAL A 310 10.94 -2.35 -3.04
N ARG A 311 10.48 -2.21 -4.29
CA ARG A 311 9.76 -3.28 -5.01
C ARG A 311 10.64 -4.50 -5.28
N ALA A 312 11.93 -4.28 -5.54
CA ALA A 312 12.93 -5.34 -5.65
C ALA A 312 13.21 -6.06 -4.31
N GLY A 313 12.62 -5.61 -3.19
CA GLY A 313 12.76 -6.21 -1.88
C GLY A 313 14.01 -5.75 -1.11
N VAL A 314 14.65 -4.66 -1.55
CA VAL A 314 15.80 -4.09 -0.85
C VAL A 314 15.32 -3.43 0.44
N GLN A 315 15.92 -3.86 1.55
CA GLN A 315 15.61 -3.37 2.87
C GLN A 315 16.47 -2.15 3.21
N PHE A 316 15.86 -1.16 3.85
CA PHE A 316 16.49 0.10 4.27
C PHE A 316 16.63 0.19 5.81
N ILE A 317 16.87 -0.94 6.46
CA ILE A 317 16.98 -1.03 7.93
C ILE A 317 18.24 -0.30 8.42
N GLY A 318 18.08 0.63 9.35
CA GLY A 318 19.18 1.39 9.95
C GLY A 318 19.94 2.29 8.96
N THR A 319 19.39 2.52 7.77
CA THR A 319 20.06 3.29 6.71
C THR A 319 20.01 4.79 6.96
N ASP A 320 21.06 5.49 6.54
CA ASP A 320 21.14 6.96 6.61
C ASP A 320 20.50 7.61 5.38
N LEU A 321 19.21 7.94 5.51
CA LEU A 321 18.40 8.59 4.49
C LEU A 321 18.14 10.07 4.83
N ARG A 322 19.04 10.71 5.60
CA ARG A 322 18.85 12.12 5.99
C ARG A 322 18.94 13.03 4.79
N ASN A 323 18.04 14.02 4.73
CA ASN A 323 17.94 15.04 3.68
C ASN A 323 17.74 14.53 2.26
N ILE A 324 17.34 13.25 2.07
CA ILE A 324 17.00 12.74 0.73
C ILE A 324 15.79 13.49 0.17
N LYS A 325 15.72 13.62 -1.16
CA LYS A 325 14.61 14.28 -1.85
C LYS A 325 13.90 13.30 -2.77
N ILE A 326 12.79 12.73 -2.30
CA ILE A 326 12.06 11.68 -3.01
C ILE A 326 10.54 11.92 -3.06
N PRO A 327 10.08 13.13 -3.47
CA PRO A 327 8.65 13.42 -3.48
C PRO A 327 7.91 12.50 -4.45
N GLY A 328 6.77 11.95 -4.01
CA GLY A 328 5.91 11.08 -4.83
C GLY A 328 6.39 9.64 -4.98
N ALA A 329 7.47 9.23 -4.31
CA ALA A 329 7.95 7.84 -4.34
C ALA A 329 6.90 6.86 -3.78
N ASP A 330 6.86 5.64 -4.31
CA ASP A 330 6.07 4.55 -3.74
C ASP A 330 6.97 3.64 -2.90
N LEU A 331 6.86 3.80 -1.58
CA LEU A 331 7.59 3.05 -0.58
C LEU A 331 6.68 2.02 0.13
N SER A 332 5.52 1.72 -0.46
CA SER A 332 4.59 0.76 0.12
C SER A 332 5.24 -0.61 0.31
N PHE A 333 4.88 -1.29 1.40
CA PHE A 333 5.43 -2.57 1.83
C PHE A 333 6.96 -2.59 2.07
N GLY A 334 7.65 -1.45 1.99
CA GLY A 334 9.08 -1.37 2.24
C GLY A 334 9.46 -1.49 3.71
N MET A 335 10.69 -1.94 3.97
CA MET A 335 11.24 -2.08 5.32
C MET A 335 12.25 -0.97 5.63
N PHE A 336 11.88 -0.08 6.56
CA PHE A 336 12.61 1.13 6.96
C PHE A 336 12.80 1.21 8.48
N ASP A 337 12.83 0.06 9.17
CA ASP A 337 13.06 0.03 10.61
C ASP A 337 14.39 0.72 10.97
N SER A 338 14.37 1.61 11.95
CA SER A 338 15.49 2.44 12.42
C SER A 338 16.13 3.35 11.34
N ALA A 339 15.47 3.55 10.19
CA ALA A 339 15.98 4.42 9.13
C ALA A 339 16.00 5.90 9.59
N GLN A 340 17.07 6.61 9.24
CA GLN A 340 17.22 8.03 9.56
C GLN A 340 16.70 8.88 8.40
N LEU A 341 15.50 9.44 8.51
CA LEU A 341 14.82 10.23 7.47
C LEU A 341 14.73 11.72 7.85
N GLU A 342 15.64 12.20 8.70
CA GLU A 342 15.63 13.57 9.17
C GLU A 342 15.81 14.57 8.02
N GLY A 343 14.96 15.59 7.96
CA GLY A 343 15.01 16.62 6.89
C GLY A 343 14.66 16.12 5.48
N ALA A 344 14.19 14.87 5.33
CA ALA A 344 13.85 14.30 4.02
C ALA A 344 12.63 14.99 3.40
N ASP A 345 12.61 15.15 2.08
CA ASP A 345 11.43 15.58 1.32
C ASP A 345 10.60 14.36 0.91
N LEU A 346 9.55 14.07 1.70
CA LEU A 346 8.65 12.93 1.53
C LEU A 346 7.27 13.35 1.02
N ARG A 347 7.13 14.53 0.42
CA ARG A 347 5.80 15.01 -0.02
C ARG A 347 5.16 14.04 -1.00
N LYS A 348 3.89 13.71 -0.79
CA LYS A 348 3.11 12.75 -1.61
C LYS A 348 3.68 11.33 -1.69
N VAL A 349 4.60 10.95 -0.81
CA VAL A 349 5.13 9.60 -0.77
C VAL A 349 4.06 8.63 -0.27
N ASN A 350 3.98 7.45 -0.89
CA ASN A 350 3.14 6.35 -0.42
C ASN A 350 3.95 5.44 0.51
N LEU A 351 3.54 5.34 1.78
CA LEU A 351 4.10 4.51 2.84
C LEU A 351 3.11 3.44 3.30
N ARG A 352 2.10 3.10 2.49
CA ARG A 352 1.12 2.06 2.81
C ARG A 352 1.81 0.75 3.19
N CYS A 353 1.47 0.21 4.36
CA CYS A 353 2.03 -1.04 4.88
C CYS A 353 3.57 -1.07 5.02
N ALA A 354 4.25 0.09 5.01
CA ALA A 354 5.70 0.16 5.22
C ALA A 354 6.05 -0.10 6.70
N TRP A 355 7.12 -0.83 6.97
CA TRP A 355 7.62 -1.08 8.33
C TRP A 355 8.61 0.02 8.72
N MET A 356 8.29 0.79 9.76
CA MET A 356 9.02 2.01 10.14
C MET A 356 9.26 2.08 11.66
N ARG A 357 9.53 0.94 12.32
CA ARG A 357 9.78 0.90 13.77
C ARG A 357 11.05 1.69 14.08
N GLU A 358 10.98 2.62 15.03
CA GLU A 358 12.12 3.49 15.41
C GLU A 358 12.69 4.35 14.26
N ALA A 359 11.96 4.53 13.15
CA ALA A 359 12.39 5.43 12.08
C ALA A 359 12.36 6.89 12.55
N ASN A 360 13.42 7.65 12.26
CA ASN A 360 13.55 9.04 12.69
C ASN A 360 13.14 10.00 11.56
N LEU A 361 11.93 10.58 11.69
CA LEU A 361 11.35 11.49 10.70
C LEU A 361 11.50 12.98 11.08
N ARG A 362 12.40 13.33 11.99
CA ARG A 362 12.50 14.71 12.52
C ARG A 362 12.76 15.72 11.39
N GLY A 363 11.85 16.66 11.22
CA GLY A 363 11.97 17.72 10.20
C GLY A 363 11.70 17.26 8.77
N ALA A 364 11.21 16.05 8.54
CA ALA A 364 10.81 15.59 7.21
C ALA A 364 9.57 16.34 6.68
N GLN A 365 9.53 16.59 5.37
CA GLN A 365 8.38 17.23 4.72
C GLN A 365 7.32 16.17 4.36
N MET A 366 6.21 16.14 5.10
CA MET A 366 5.21 15.05 5.02
C MET A 366 3.90 15.43 4.30
N LYS A 367 3.86 16.56 3.58
CA LYS A 367 2.61 17.03 2.96
C LYS A 367 2.09 16.02 1.93
N GLY A 368 0.90 15.48 2.18
CA GLY A 368 0.22 14.53 1.29
C GLY A 368 0.77 13.10 1.32
N VAL A 369 1.60 12.75 2.32
CA VAL A 369 2.05 11.37 2.54
C VAL A 369 0.85 10.46 2.81
N GLN A 370 0.83 9.29 2.17
CA GLN A 370 -0.19 8.27 2.37
C GLN A 370 0.38 7.14 3.24
N PHE A 371 -0.16 6.89 4.43
CA PHE A 371 0.25 5.75 5.26
C PHE A 371 -0.60 4.48 5.01
N GLY A 372 -1.47 4.54 3.99
CA GLY A 372 -2.57 3.59 3.83
C GLY A 372 -3.79 4.05 4.62
N GLU A 373 -4.97 3.92 4.02
CA GLU A 373 -6.22 4.05 4.76
C GLU A 373 -6.35 2.86 5.71
N LEU A 374 -6.51 3.13 7.00
CA LEU A 374 -7.12 2.16 7.91
C LEU A 374 -8.50 1.81 7.32
N PRO A 375 -8.94 0.55 7.36
CA PRO A 375 -10.25 0.19 6.83
C PRO A 375 -11.31 1.08 7.47
N LEU A 376 -12.04 1.82 6.63
CA LEU A 376 -13.18 2.62 7.07
C LEU A 376 -14.27 1.64 7.54
N LEU A 377 -14.44 1.51 8.85
CA LEU A 377 -15.56 0.78 9.44
C LEU A 377 -16.81 1.66 9.33
N GLN A 378 -17.59 1.45 8.27
CA GLN A 378 -18.86 2.14 8.12
C GLN A 378 -19.95 1.41 8.92
N GLU A 379 -20.59 2.15 9.82
CA GLU A 379 -21.76 1.71 10.57
C GLU A 379 -23.03 2.38 10.06
N ASP A 380 -24.17 1.72 10.30
CA ASP A 380 -25.48 2.18 9.83
C ASP A 380 -26.05 3.33 10.69
N SER A 381 -25.43 3.58 11.85
CA SER A 381 -25.90 4.52 12.87
C SER A 381 -24.73 5.18 13.59
N MET A 382 -25.01 6.22 14.39
CA MET A 382 -23.98 6.92 15.16
C MET A 382 -23.34 5.99 16.18
N VAL A 383 -22.01 5.97 16.22
CA VAL A 383 -21.23 5.22 17.22
C VAL A 383 -21.11 6.10 18.47
N PHE A 384 -21.59 5.60 19.61
CA PHE A 384 -21.45 6.31 20.89
C PHE A 384 -20.24 5.86 21.69
N PHE A 385 -19.86 4.58 21.57
CA PHE A 385 -18.75 4.04 22.33
C PHE A 385 -18.02 2.97 21.53
N CYS A 386 -16.72 2.84 21.76
CA CYS A 386 -15.93 1.77 21.20
C CYS A 386 -14.94 1.23 22.23
N ALA A 387 -14.64 -0.06 22.17
CA ALA A 387 -13.72 -0.72 23.08
C ALA A 387 -12.96 -1.82 22.36
N TYR A 388 -11.70 -2.03 22.75
CA TYR A 388 -10.96 -3.22 22.38
C TYR A 388 -11.10 -4.27 23.48
N SER A 389 -11.08 -5.53 23.08
CA SER A 389 -10.92 -6.64 24.01
C SER A 389 -9.53 -6.57 24.67
N PRO A 390 -9.37 -7.02 25.93
CA PRO A 390 -8.08 -7.02 26.62
C PRO A 390 -6.95 -7.76 25.90
N ASP A 391 -7.27 -8.80 25.13
CA ASP A 391 -6.34 -9.54 24.28
C ASP A 391 -6.07 -8.87 22.92
N GLY A 392 -6.77 -7.78 22.61
CA GLY A 392 -6.59 -6.97 21.42
C GLY A 392 -7.07 -7.59 20.11
N LYS A 393 -7.76 -8.73 20.16
CA LYS A 393 -8.25 -9.46 18.97
C LYS A 393 -9.61 -9.01 18.47
N THR A 394 -10.42 -8.44 19.36
CA THR A 394 -11.80 -8.03 19.05
C THR A 394 -11.96 -6.55 19.34
N HIS A 395 -12.71 -5.86 18.48
CA HIS A 395 -13.12 -4.48 18.65
C HIS A 395 -14.65 -4.41 18.65
N ALA A 396 -15.24 -3.75 19.64
CA ALA A 396 -16.67 -3.58 19.77
C ALA A 396 -17.06 -2.10 19.58
N ALA A 397 -18.14 -1.85 18.86
CA ALA A 397 -18.73 -0.54 18.66
C ALA A 397 -20.20 -0.55 19.07
N GLY A 398 -20.58 0.33 20.00
CA GLY A 398 -21.95 0.52 20.48
C GLY A 398 -22.64 1.64 19.71
N LEU A 399 -23.83 1.35 19.20
CA LEU A 399 -24.55 2.20 18.26
C LEU A 399 -25.78 2.87 18.89
N GLN A 400 -26.21 3.97 18.29
CA GLN A 400 -27.43 4.69 18.65
C GLN A 400 -28.72 3.87 18.43
N ASP A 401 -28.71 2.89 17.52
CA ASP A 401 -29.88 2.05 17.24
C ASP A 401 -30.05 0.86 18.21
N GLY A 402 -29.24 0.81 19.29
CA GLY A 402 -29.27 -0.26 20.28
C GLY A 402 -28.44 -1.50 19.89
N LYS A 403 -27.74 -1.47 18.75
CA LYS A 403 -26.93 -2.59 18.30
C LYS A 403 -25.47 -2.44 18.73
N ILE A 404 -24.79 -3.57 18.81
CA ILE A 404 -23.34 -3.62 19.07
C ILE A 404 -22.71 -4.40 17.93
N SER A 405 -21.74 -3.79 17.24
CA SER A 405 -20.99 -4.46 16.18
C SER A 405 -19.64 -4.94 16.70
N LEU A 406 -19.31 -6.20 16.43
CA LEU A 406 -18.03 -6.81 16.78
C LEU A 406 -17.17 -6.99 15.53
N TYR A 407 -15.89 -6.66 15.65
CA TYR A 407 -14.90 -6.67 14.59
C TYR A 407 -13.67 -7.45 15.00
N GLU A 408 -13.09 -8.21 14.07
CA GLU A 408 -11.80 -8.83 14.26
C GLU A 408 -10.69 -7.79 13.98
N THR A 409 -9.76 -7.56 14.89
CA THR A 409 -8.74 -6.51 14.72
C THR A 409 -7.65 -6.86 13.70
N SER A 410 -7.52 -8.15 13.35
CA SER A 410 -6.52 -8.64 12.40
C SER A 410 -6.80 -8.18 10.96
N ASN A 411 -8.09 -8.13 10.59
CA ASN A 411 -8.54 -7.88 9.21
C ASN A 411 -9.72 -6.89 9.14
N TRP A 412 -10.21 -6.39 10.29
CA TRP A 412 -11.31 -5.45 10.42
C TRP A 412 -12.64 -5.93 9.81
N ARG A 413 -12.81 -7.23 9.68
CA ARG A 413 -14.08 -7.82 9.26
C ARG A 413 -15.06 -7.80 10.43
N ARG A 414 -16.32 -7.42 10.15
CA ARG A 414 -17.41 -7.57 11.11
C ARG A 414 -17.65 -9.05 11.38
N MET A 415 -17.41 -9.48 12.61
CA MET A 415 -17.64 -10.85 13.08
C MET A 415 -19.12 -11.09 13.32
N GLN A 416 -19.74 -10.20 14.11
CA GLN A 416 -21.13 -10.37 14.55
C GLN A 416 -21.77 -9.03 14.88
N ARG A 417 -23.11 -9.03 14.95
CA ARG A 417 -23.92 -7.93 15.45
C ARG A 417 -24.81 -8.44 16.57
N LEU A 418 -24.67 -7.82 17.75
CA LEU A 418 -25.48 -8.12 18.93
C LEU A 418 -26.70 -7.20 18.90
N GLU A 419 -27.89 -7.79 18.94
CA GLU A 419 -29.16 -7.07 18.89
C GLU A 419 -30.00 -7.42 20.13
N GLY A 420 -30.59 -6.41 20.78
CA GLY A 420 -31.48 -6.65 21.92
C GLY A 420 -31.80 -5.41 22.76
N HIS A 421 -30.92 -4.40 22.82
CA HIS A 421 -31.29 -3.12 23.41
C HIS A 421 -32.35 -2.41 22.56
N SER A 422 -33.28 -1.71 23.22
CA SER A 422 -34.34 -0.96 22.54
C SER A 422 -33.98 0.51 22.29
N ASP A 423 -32.84 0.98 22.81
CA ASP A 423 -32.33 2.33 22.65
C ASP A 423 -30.79 2.32 22.63
N SER A 424 -30.20 3.49 22.39
CA SER A 424 -28.78 3.79 22.24
C SER A 424 -27.89 3.07 23.25
N VAL A 425 -26.86 2.37 22.76
CA VAL A 425 -25.82 1.79 23.61
C VAL A 425 -24.78 2.86 23.92
N ARG A 426 -24.73 3.31 25.18
CA ARG A 426 -23.87 4.42 25.62
C ARG A 426 -22.48 3.99 26.03
N THR A 427 -22.29 2.73 26.38
CA THR A 427 -21.07 2.25 27.02
C THR A 427 -20.92 0.73 26.84
N LEU A 428 -19.67 0.27 26.73
CA LEU A 428 -19.29 -1.13 26.58
C LEU A 428 -18.09 -1.42 27.48
N SER A 429 -18.07 -2.61 28.10
CA SER A 429 -16.92 -3.13 28.83
C SER A 429 -16.74 -4.60 28.51
N PHE A 430 -15.53 -5.00 28.14
CA PHE A 430 -15.16 -6.41 28.03
C PHE A 430 -14.84 -7.01 29.41
N SER A 431 -15.07 -8.31 29.57
CA SER A 431 -14.50 -9.10 30.67
C SER A 431 -12.98 -9.18 30.53
N THR A 432 -12.27 -9.45 31.62
CA THR A 432 -10.80 -9.61 31.62
C THR A 432 -10.33 -10.81 30.80
N THR A 433 -11.21 -11.78 30.57
CA THR A 433 -11.03 -12.97 29.74
C THR A 433 -11.38 -12.76 28.27
N SER A 434 -11.86 -11.57 27.86
CA SER A 434 -12.32 -11.24 26.50
C SER A 434 -13.52 -12.07 25.97
N ASP A 435 -14.13 -12.92 26.78
CA ASP A 435 -15.22 -13.83 26.40
C ASP A 435 -16.63 -13.24 26.56
N ARG A 436 -16.76 -12.16 27.34
CA ARG A 436 -18.05 -11.51 27.61
C ARG A 436 -17.98 -10.00 27.44
N ILE A 437 -19.10 -9.40 27.07
CA ILE A 437 -19.28 -7.95 26.99
C ILE A 437 -20.45 -7.55 27.87
N ALA A 438 -20.28 -6.47 28.63
CA ALA A 438 -21.33 -5.75 29.32
C ALA A 438 -21.64 -4.47 28.54
N SER A 439 -22.91 -4.21 28.28
CA SER A 439 -23.37 -2.99 27.61
C SER A 439 -24.38 -2.24 28.46
N GLY A 440 -24.24 -0.93 28.53
CA GLY A 440 -25.23 -0.03 29.15
C GLY A 440 -25.95 0.78 28.07
N SER A 441 -27.27 0.87 28.17
CA SER A 441 -28.13 1.55 27.20
C SER A 441 -29.05 2.59 27.83
N ASP A 442 -29.48 3.54 27.02
CA ASP A 442 -30.55 4.49 27.37
C ASP A 442 -31.92 3.79 27.60
N ASP A 443 -32.07 2.51 27.24
CA ASP A 443 -33.23 1.69 27.60
C ASP A 443 -33.33 1.30 29.09
N SER A 444 -32.43 1.84 29.92
CA SER A 444 -32.34 1.63 31.37
C SER A 444 -31.93 0.20 31.78
N THR A 445 -31.38 -0.60 30.84
CA THR A 445 -30.87 -1.94 31.12
C THR A 445 -29.37 -2.03 30.94
N VAL A 446 -28.76 -2.98 31.67
CA VAL A 446 -27.42 -3.50 31.35
C VAL A 446 -27.60 -4.89 30.76
N ARG A 447 -26.92 -5.19 29.65
CA ARG A 447 -26.95 -6.54 29.06
C ARG A 447 -25.58 -7.17 29.09
N LEU A 448 -25.57 -8.48 29.32
CA LEU A 448 -24.40 -9.33 29.24
C LEU A 448 -24.46 -10.18 27.99
N TRP A 449 -23.39 -10.19 27.22
CA TRP A 449 -23.28 -10.87 25.94
C TRP A 449 -22.12 -11.85 25.97
N ASP A 450 -22.34 -13.02 25.38
CA ASP A 450 -21.26 -13.92 25.02
C ASP A 450 -20.62 -13.45 23.71
N VAL A 451 -19.29 -13.31 23.66
CA VAL A 451 -18.59 -12.78 22.48
C VAL A 451 -18.53 -13.80 21.34
N ASP A 452 -18.45 -15.09 21.66
CA ASP A 452 -18.29 -16.16 20.67
C ASP A 452 -19.63 -16.60 20.06
N ILE A 453 -20.67 -16.66 20.90
CA ILE A 453 -22.03 -17.04 20.49
C ILE A 453 -22.81 -15.82 19.99
N GLY A 454 -22.54 -14.65 20.58
CA GLY A 454 -23.23 -13.38 20.33
C GLY A 454 -24.68 -13.34 20.80
N GLU A 455 -25.00 -14.17 21.80
CA GLU A 455 -26.30 -14.17 22.47
C GLU A 455 -26.25 -13.36 23.77
N CYS A 456 -27.39 -12.79 24.15
CA CYS A 456 -27.56 -12.11 25.43
C CYS A 456 -27.72 -13.15 26.54
N ILE A 457 -26.74 -13.24 27.44
CA ILE A 457 -26.73 -14.14 28.60
C ILE A 457 -27.72 -13.65 29.67
N HIS A 458 -27.61 -12.37 30.05
CA HIS A 458 -28.48 -11.76 31.05
C HIS A 458 -28.92 -10.35 30.63
N THR A 459 -30.17 -10.02 30.96
CA THR A 459 -30.67 -8.64 30.92
C THR A 459 -30.89 -8.17 32.35
N LEU A 460 -29.99 -7.30 32.81
CA LEU A 460 -29.95 -6.78 34.17
C LEU A 460 -30.90 -5.59 34.25
N GLN A 461 -32.09 -5.83 34.80
CA GLN A 461 -33.13 -4.81 34.97
C GLN A 461 -33.13 -4.26 36.39
N GLY A 462 -33.30 -2.95 36.52
CA GLY A 462 -33.49 -2.34 37.83
C GLY A 462 -33.28 -0.83 37.86
N HIS A 463 -32.42 -0.30 36.98
CA HIS A 463 -32.30 1.15 36.81
C HIS A 463 -33.60 1.75 36.27
N SER A 464 -33.93 2.96 36.71
CA SER A 464 -35.12 3.70 36.23
C SER A 464 -34.80 4.82 35.25
N GLY A 465 -33.55 4.88 34.78
CA GLY A 465 -33.07 5.83 33.79
C GLY A 465 -31.92 5.24 32.98
N GLY A 466 -31.55 5.91 31.89
CA GLY A 466 -30.51 5.44 30.97
C GLY A 466 -29.18 5.14 31.66
N VAL A 467 -28.55 4.03 31.30
CA VAL A 467 -27.26 3.62 31.84
C VAL A 467 -26.14 4.28 31.04
N LYS A 468 -25.38 5.16 31.69
CA LYS A 468 -24.34 5.98 31.04
C LYS A 468 -22.96 5.36 31.11
N SER A 469 -22.69 4.51 32.10
CA SER A 469 -21.39 3.87 32.28
C SER A 469 -21.55 2.44 32.83
N VAL A 470 -20.75 1.53 32.30
CA VAL A 470 -20.66 0.14 32.77
C VAL A 470 -19.19 -0.28 32.83
N VAL A 471 -18.79 -1.02 33.86
CA VAL A 471 -17.43 -1.51 34.00
C VAL A 471 -17.41 -2.89 34.65
N TYR A 472 -16.62 -3.80 34.07
CA TYR A 472 -16.30 -5.07 34.71
C TYR A 472 -15.31 -4.85 35.86
N LEU A 473 -15.56 -5.52 36.98
CA LEU A 473 -14.54 -5.65 38.02
C LEU A 473 -13.45 -6.64 37.53
N PRO A 474 -12.17 -6.50 37.94
CA PRO A 474 -11.07 -7.27 37.36
C PRO A 474 -11.15 -8.77 37.62
N LYS A 475 -11.82 -9.17 38.71
CA LYS A 475 -12.09 -10.58 38.99
C LYS A 475 -13.10 -11.19 38.00
N GLY A 476 -13.85 -10.36 37.27
CA GLY A 476 -14.85 -10.78 36.29
C GLY A 476 -16.16 -11.28 36.88
N ASP A 477 -16.27 -11.32 38.22
CA ASP A 477 -17.43 -11.82 38.98
C ASP A 477 -18.56 -10.79 39.11
N ARG A 478 -18.24 -9.50 39.01
CA ARG A 478 -19.19 -8.41 39.19
C ARG A 478 -19.06 -7.32 38.13
N ILE A 479 -20.15 -6.58 37.95
CA ILE A 479 -20.22 -5.37 37.11
C ILE A 479 -20.75 -4.21 37.94
N ALA A 480 -20.19 -3.02 37.71
CA ALA A 480 -20.74 -1.77 38.21
C ALA A 480 -21.39 -0.97 37.06
N SER A 481 -22.56 -0.38 37.31
CA SER A 481 -23.23 0.50 36.35
C SER A 481 -23.66 1.81 36.98
N GLY A 482 -23.46 2.93 36.27
CA GLY A 482 -23.94 4.26 36.63
C GLY A 482 -25.05 4.73 35.69
N SER A 483 -26.07 5.37 36.25
CA SER A 483 -27.30 5.73 35.53
C SER A 483 -27.77 7.15 35.82
N SER A 484 -28.61 7.65 34.91
CA SER A 484 -29.45 8.85 35.08
C SER A 484 -30.50 8.72 36.20
N ASP A 485 -30.63 7.56 36.87
CA ASP A 485 -31.43 7.41 38.09
C ASP A 485 -30.69 7.80 39.38
N ASN A 486 -29.51 8.43 39.25
CA ASN A 486 -28.64 8.90 40.32
C ASN A 486 -28.03 7.77 41.18
N THR A 487 -28.14 6.51 40.75
CA THR A 487 -27.58 5.37 41.48
C THR A 487 -26.42 4.73 40.73
N VAL A 488 -25.53 4.11 41.51
CA VAL A 488 -24.61 3.10 41.00
C VAL A 488 -25.11 1.75 41.46
N ARG A 489 -25.12 0.74 40.59
CA ARG A 489 -25.53 -0.62 40.94
C ARG A 489 -24.39 -1.60 40.72
N LEU A 490 -24.26 -2.54 41.64
CA LEU A 490 -23.37 -3.68 41.53
C LEU A 490 -24.19 -4.92 41.18
N TRP A 491 -23.77 -5.63 40.16
CA TRP A 491 -24.43 -6.82 39.64
C TRP A 491 -23.51 -8.01 39.72
N ASP A 492 -24.06 -9.16 40.07
CA ASP A 492 -23.38 -10.44 39.99
C ASP A 492 -23.47 -10.98 38.57
N VAL A 493 -22.32 -11.34 37.98
CA VAL A 493 -22.22 -11.69 36.56
C VAL A 493 -22.83 -13.06 36.26
N ASP A 494 -22.80 -13.99 37.21
CA ASP A 494 -23.25 -15.36 37.03
C ASP A 494 -24.75 -15.54 37.27
N THR A 495 -25.32 -14.79 38.20
CA THR A 495 -26.75 -14.82 38.52
C THR A 495 -27.55 -13.73 37.80
N GLY A 496 -26.90 -12.63 37.43
CA GLY A 496 -27.55 -11.43 36.90
C GLY A 496 -28.32 -10.64 37.95
N GLU A 497 -28.14 -10.92 39.24
CA GLU A 497 -28.84 -10.23 40.33
C GLU A 497 -28.13 -8.93 40.73
N CYS A 498 -28.92 -7.95 41.16
CA CYS A 498 -28.42 -6.69 41.73
C CYS A 498 -27.99 -6.93 43.19
N VAL A 499 -26.70 -6.91 43.46
CA VAL A 499 -26.12 -7.17 44.79
C VAL A 499 -26.23 -5.93 45.68
N TYR A 500 -25.88 -4.75 45.14
CA TYR A 500 -25.94 -3.48 45.85
C TYR A 500 -26.52 -2.37 45.00
N ILE A 501 -27.29 -1.49 45.66
CA ILE A 501 -27.75 -0.21 45.11
C ILE A 501 -27.09 0.90 45.91
N LEU A 502 -26.07 1.52 45.33
CA LEU A 502 -25.27 2.56 45.94
C LEU A 502 -25.95 3.91 45.73
N ARG A 503 -26.49 4.46 46.83
CA ARG A 503 -27.22 5.73 46.85
C ARG A 503 -26.38 6.79 47.54
N GLY A 504 -26.21 7.94 46.91
CA GLY A 504 -25.47 9.07 47.48
C GLY A 504 -25.32 10.25 46.52
N HIS A 505 -25.25 9.98 45.22
CA HIS A 505 -25.30 11.04 44.21
C HIS A 505 -26.69 11.67 44.13
N ASN A 506 -26.73 12.98 43.88
CA ASN A 506 -27.97 13.75 43.81
C ASN A 506 -28.48 13.96 42.37
N LEU A 507 -27.64 13.70 41.38
CA LEU A 507 -27.92 13.82 39.94
C LEU A 507 -27.28 12.65 39.18
N ASP A 508 -27.48 12.61 37.86
CA ASP A 508 -27.05 11.53 36.97
C ASP A 508 -25.60 11.12 37.22
N VAL A 509 -25.34 9.81 37.19
CA VAL A 509 -23.99 9.25 37.26
C VAL A 509 -23.49 8.99 35.84
N ASN A 510 -22.50 9.77 35.39
CA ASN A 510 -22.00 9.72 34.01
C ASN A 510 -20.90 8.69 33.81
N SER A 511 -20.08 8.44 34.84
CA SER A 511 -18.89 7.58 34.73
C SER A 511 -18.71 6.74 35.98
N VAL A 512 -18.39 5.47 35.81
CA VAL A 512 -18.03 4.53 36.87
C VAL A 512 -16.76 3.79 36.46
N VAL A 513 -15.77 3.75 37.35
CA VAL A 513 -14.47 3.07 37.10
C VAL A 513 -14.03 2.28 38.32
N TYR A 514 -13.31 1.18 38.08
CA TYR A 514 -12.78 0.33 39.14
C TYR A 514 -11.32 0.66 39.48
N SER A 515 -10.94 0.54 40.75
CA SER A 515 -9.58 0.74 41.23
C SER A 515 -8.68 -0.48 40.96
N PRO A 516 -7.58 -0.38 40.20
CA PRO A 516 -6.74 -1.54 39.89
C PRO A 516 -6.01 -2.17 41.11
N LYS A 517 -6.04 -1.51 42.29
CA LYS A 517 -5.35 -1.97 43.51
C LYS A 517 -6.28 -2.42 44.62
N GLU A 518 -7.41 -1.73 44.77
CA GLU A 518 -8.32 -1.91 45.91
C GLU A 518 -9.67 -2.38 45.41
N ASN A 519 -10.45 -3.03 46.27
CA ASN A 519 -11.81 -3.44 45.92
C ASN A 519 -12.79 -2.27 46.02
N ARG A 520 -12.51 -1.20 45.25
CA ARG A 520 -13.27 0.06 45.25
C ARG A 520 -13.65 0.47 43.84
N ILE A 521 -14.76 1.17 43.74
CA ILE A 521 -15.17 1.87 42.51
C ILE A 521 -15.26 3.36 42.76
N ALA A 522 -14.99 4.16 41.73
CA ALA A 522 -15.22 5.60 41.73
C ALA A 522 -16.37 5.92 40.76
N SER A 523 -17.25 6.84 41.14
CA SER A 523 -18.33 7.35 40.30
C SER A 523 -18.31 8.86 40.19
N GLY A 524 -18.58 9.39 39.00
CA GLY A 524 -18.59 10.81 38.69
C GLY A 524 -19.98 11.23 38.23
N SER A 525 -20.47 12.35 38.73
CA SER A 525 -21.86 12.76 38.57
C SER A 525 -22.04 14.21 38.11
N ASN A 526 -23.22 14.49 37.58
CA ASN A 526 -23.75 15.83 37.36
C ASN A 526 -23.89 16.65 38.65
N ASP A 527 -23.83 16.04 39.83
CA ASP A 527 -23.79 16.76 41.11
C ASP A 527 -22.43 17.41 41.43
N CYS A 528 -21.50 17.39 40.46
CA CYS A 528 -20.16 17.96 40.54
C CYS A 528 -19.22 17.24 41.51
N THR A 529 -19.59 16.04 41.98
CA THR A 529 -18.78 15.25 42.90
C THR A 529 -18.27 13.97 42.25
N VAL A 530 -17.18 13.46 42.83
CA VAL A 530 -16.71 12.10 42.61
C VAL A 530 -16.86 11.33 43.91
N GLN A 531 -17.47 10.14 43.90
CA GLN A 531 -17.62 9.32 45.10
C GLN A 531 -16.86 8.00 44.98
N LEU A 532 -16.20 7.60 46.06
CA LEU A 532 -15.51 6.32 46.18
C LEU A 532 -16.35 5.37 47.00
N TRP A 533 -16.55 4.16 46.49
CA TRP A 533 -17.37 3.14 47.12
C TRP A 533 -16.57 1.89 47.37
N ASP A 534 -16.81 1.28 48.52
CA ASP A 534 -16.31 -0.05 48.83
C ASP A 534 -17.23 -1.11 48.21
N VAL A 535 -16.65 -2.04 47.43
CA VAL A 535 -17.42 -3.03 46.65
C VAL A 535 -18.03 -4.13 47.52
N ASP A 536 -17.39 -4.43 48.66
CA ASP A 536 -17.80 -5.52 49.54
C ASP A 536 -18.92 -5.10 50.50
N THR A 537 -18.92 -3.84 50.92
CA THR A 537 -19.93 -3.28 51.84
C THR A 537 -21.01 -2.46 51.12
N GLY A 538 -20.69 -1.90 49.96
CA GLY A 538 -21.55 -0.94 49.26
C GLY A 538 -21.62 0.45 49.92
N GLU A 539 -20.70 0.75 50.84
CA GLU A 539 -20.66 2.04 51.52
C GLU A 539 -19.82 3.07 50.75
N CYS A 540 -20.22 4.34 50.85
CA CYS A 540 -19.43 5.46 50.33
C CYS A 540 -18.28 5.77 51.31
N VAL A 541 -17.04 5.62 50.86
CA VAL A 541 -15.83 5.84 51.64
C VAL A 541 -15.42 7.31 51.60
N HIS A 542 -15.46 7.93 50.43
CA HIS A 542 -15.09 9.34 50.24
C HIS A 542 -16.00 10.03 49.24
N THR A 543 -16.33 11.29 49.51
CA THR A 543 -16.94 12.22 48.55
C THR A 543 -15.92 13.30 48.22
N LEU A 544 -15.38 13.26 47.01
CA LEU A 544 -14.40 14.21 46.50
C LEU A 544 -15.13 15.41 45.90
N GLN A 545 -14.98 16.56 46.55
CA GLN A 545 -15.58 17.82 46.12
C GLN A 545 -14.52 18.77 45.58
N GLY A 546 -14.83 19.48 44.50
CA GLY A 546 -13.94 20.50 43.96
C GLY A 546 -14.24 20.93 42.52
N HIS A 547 -14.88 20.08 41.73
CA HIS A 547 -15.40 20.50 40.43
C HIS A 547 -16.58 21.46 40.60
N SER A 548 -16.70 22.43 39.70
CA SER A 548 -17.80 23.42 39.71
C SER A 548 -18.90 23.13 38.69
N CYS A 549 -18.77 22.04 37.93
CA CYS A 549 -19.74 21.59 36.95
C CYS A 549 -19.70 20.05 36.83
N TRP A 550 -20.52 19.50 35.93
CA TRP A 550 -20.72 18.06 35.74
C TRP A 550 -19.39 17.32 35.54
N VAL A 551 -19.23 16.19 36.22
CA VAL A 551 -18.10 15.28 36.00
C VAL A 551 -18.51 14.30 34.89
N GLN A 552 -17.82 14.35 33.75
CA GLN A 552 -18.17 13.57 32.56
C GLN A 552 -17.43 12.24 32.50
N SER A 553 -16.15 12.23 32.86
CA SER A 553 -15.30 11.05 32.76
C SER A 553 -14.39 10.91 33.98
N LEU A 554 -14.12 9.65 34.33
CA LEU A 554 -13.18 9.27 35.38
C LEU A 554 -12.23 8.21 34.85
N LEU A 555 -11.01 8.18 35.39
CA LEU A 555 -10.10 7.06 35.20
C LEU A 555 -9.12 6.94 36.36
N TYR A 556 -8.90 5.72 36.84
CA TYR A 556 -7.80 5.44 37.75
C TYR A 556 -6.46 5.46 37.01
N SER A 557 -5.44 6.02 37.65
CA SER A 557 -4.05 5.81 37.24
C SER A 557 -3.74 4.31 37.19
N PRO A 558 -2.85 3.83 36.30
CA PRO A 558 -2.53 2.40 36.19
C PRO A 558 -2.00 1.77 37.49
N LYS A 559 -1.38 2.57 38.35
CA LYS A 559 -0.90 2.16 39.69
C LYS A 559 -1.97 2.33 40.78
N GLY A 560 -3.18 2.79 40.47
CA GLY A 560 -4.30 2.94 41.41
C GLY A 560 -4.13 4.00 42.49
N ALA A 561 -3.07 4.83 42.46
CA ALA A 561 -2.81 5.82 43.51
C ALA A 561 -3.62 7.12 43.33
N GLN A 562 -3.96 7.44 42.07
CA GLN A 562 -4.68 8.64 41.71
C GLN A 562 -5.89 8.34 40.83
N ILE A 563 -6.90 9.21 40.89
CA ILE A 563 -8.03 9.28 39.95
C ILE A 563 -7.89 10.58 39.15
N ALA A 564 -8.05 10.51 37.84
CA ALA A 564 -8.25 11.68 36.99
C ALA A 564 -9.74 11.86 36.70
N SER A 565 -10.23 13.10 36.75
CA SER A 565 -11.61 13.46 36.40
C SER A 565 -11.63 14.59 35.38
N GLY A 566 -12.40 14.40 34.30
CA GLY A 566 -12.73 15.44 33.32
C GLY A 566 -14.11 16.03 33.61
N SER A 567 -14.23 17.35 33.55
CA SER A 567 -15.48 18.04 33.86
C SER A 567 -15.86 19.10 32.82
N SER A 568 -17.17 19.37 32.75
CA SER A 568 -17.74 20.52 32.05
C SER A 568 -17.28 21.88 32.61
N ASP A 569 -16.52 21.91 33.72
CA ASP A 569 -15.87 23.13 34.21
C ASP A 569 -14.57 23.49 33.47
N CYS A 570 -14.28 22.78 32.36
CA CYS A 570 -13.09 22.94 31.51
C CYS A 570 -11.77 22.50 32.16
N THR A 571 -11.83 21.83 33.32
CA THR A 571 -10.64 21.35 34.03
C THR A 571 -10.53 19.83 34.04
N VAL A 572 -9.30 19.34 34.17
CA VAL A 572 -9.01 17.97 34.59
C VAL A 572 -8.45 18.00 36.00
N ARG A 573 -9.02 17.26 36.94
CA ARG A 573 -8.51 17.18 38.32
C ARG A 573 -7.90 15.81 38.61
N LEU A 574 -6.82 15.82 39.37
CA LEU A 574 -6.17 14.61 39.89
C LEU A 574 -6.40 14.53 41.39
N TRP A 575 -6.93 13.40 41.83
CA TRP A 575 -7.29 13.12 43.22
C TRP A 575 -6.42 12.02 43.77
N ASP A 576 -5.96 12.17 45.00
CA ASP A 576 -5.30 11.11 45.74
C ASP A 576 -6.37 10.18 46.35
N VAL A 577 -6.21 8.88 46.12
CA VAL A 577 -7.23 7.88 46.48
C VAL A 577 -7.31 7.63 47.99
N ASP A 578 -6.18 7.75 48.69
CA ASP A 578 -6.07 7.44 50.12
C ASP A 578 -6.58 8.58 50.99
N THR A 579 -6.30 9.81 50.58
CA THR A 579 -6.68 11.04 51.30
C THR A 579 -7.99 11.64 50.82
N GLY A 580 -8.38 11.38 49.57
CA GLY A 580 -9.50 12.03 48.91
C GLY A 580 -9.25 13.49 48.54
N GLU A 581 -8.01 13.98 48.62
CA GLU A 581 -7.67 15.37 48.32
C GLU A 581 -7.38 15.59 46.82
N CYS A 582 -7.71 16.77 46.32
CA CYS A 582 -7.33 17.20 44.98
C CYS A 582 -5.84 17.59 44.97
N VAL A 583 -5.00 16.78 44.32
CA VAL A 583 -3.55 16.98 44.23
C VAL A 583 -3.21 18.02 43.16
N HIS A 584 -3.88 17.95 42.00
CA HIS A 584 -3.62 18.84 40.87
C HIS A 584 -4.91 19.22 40.15
N THR A 585 -4.97 20.46 39.69
CA THR A 585 -5.97 20.94 38.72
C THR A 585 -5.23 21.35 37.46
N LEU A 586 -5.57 20.71 36.35
CA LEU A 586 -4.99 20.96 35.03
C LEU A 586 -5.98 21.82 34.25
N GLU A 587 -5.51 23.00 33.84
CA GLU A 587 -6.27 23.98 33.07
C GLU A 587 -5.68 24.09 31.66
N GLY A 588 -6.49 24.49 30.69
CA GLY A 588 -6.03 24.75 29.32
C GLY A 588 -7.13 24.64 28.26
N HIS A 589 -8.15 23.82 28.50
CA HIS A 589 -9.33 23.76 27.64
C HIS A 589 -10.23 24.98 27.85
N SER A 590 -10.87 25.40 26.77
CA SER A 590 -11.83 26.50 26.71
C SER A 590 -13.30 26.04 26.65
N ALA A 591 -13.51 24.73 26.51
CA ALA A 591 -14.81 24.07 26.61
C ALA A 591 -14.74 22.86 27.57
N GLY A 592 -15.91 22.27 27.86
CA GLY A 592 -16.03 21.15 28.79
C GLY A 592 -15.22 19.93 28.36
N VAL A 593 -14.53 19.30 29.32
CA VAL A 593 -13.74 18.09 29.09
C VAL A 593 -14.65 16.88 29.14
N ASP A 594 -14.78 16.19 28.01
CA ASP A 594 -15.66 15.04 27.85
C ASP A 594 -14.96 13.75 28.31
N ILE A 595 -13.71 13.55 27.90
CA ILE A 595 -12.95 12.32 28.18
C ILE A 595 -11.55 12.61 28.74
N VAL A 596 -11.10 11.76 29.66
CA VAL A 596 -9.72 11.74 30.18
C VAL A 596 -9.18 10.32 30.18
N VAL A 597 -7.93 10.15 29.74
CA VAL A 597 -7.25 8.84 29.72
C VAL A 597 -5.80 8.92 30.16
N TYR A 598 -5.32 7.86 30.80
CA TYR A 598 -3.91 7.66 31.16
C TYR A 598 -3.18 6.87 30.07
N SER A 599 -1.90 7.15 29.89
CA SER A 599 -1.01 6.23 29.18
C SER A 599 -0.91 4.90 29.94
N PRO A 600 -0.62 3.76 29.29
CA PRO A 600 -0.47 2.47 29.96
C PRO A 600 0.60 2.46 31.07
N LYS A 601 1.63 3.30 30.95
CA LYS A 601 2.68 3.46 31.96
C LYS A 601 2.28 4.43 33.09
N GLY A 602 1.22 5.21 32.90
CA GLY A 602 0.74 6.23 33.83
C GLY A 602 1.58 7.50 33.86
N ASP A 603 2.46 7.70 32.87
CA ASP A 603 3.36 8.85 32.78
C ASP A 603 2.75 10.05 32.03
N ARG A 604 1.64 9.84 31.31
CA ARG A 604 0.94 10.89 30.56
C ARG A 604 -0.56 10.79 30.76
N ILE A 605 -1.21 11.93 30.63
CA ILE A 605 -2.67 12.07 30.61
C ILE A 605 -3.03 12.78 29.31
N VAL A 606 -4.11 12.31 28.68
CA VAL A 606 -4.71 12.94 27.50
C VAL A 606 -6.16 13.29 27.83
N SER A 607 -6.58 14.48 27.46
CA SER A 607 -7.96 14.96 27.61
C SER A 607 -8.54 15.32 26.25
N GLY A 608 -9.83 15.03 26.07
CA GLY A 608 -10.64 15.46 24.93
C GLY A 608 -11.72 16.42 25.41
N SER A 609 -11.83 17.57 24.74
CA SER A 609 -12.80 18.62 25.02
C SER A 609 -13.58 18.98 23.75
N PHE A 610 -14.63 19.78 23.89
CA PHE A 610 -15.46 20.28 22.79
C PHE A 610 -14.81 21.46 22.02
N ASP A 611 -13.56 21.84 22.31
CA ASP A 611 -12.88 23.01 21.74
C ASP A 611 -11.96 22.78 20.53
#